data_AF-A0A3D0XQP0-F1
#
_entry.id   AF-A0A3D0XQP0-F1
#
_cell.length_a   1.000
_cell.length_b   1.000
_cell.length_c   1.000
_cell.angle_alpha   90.00
_cell.angle_beta   90.00
_cell.angle_gamma   90.00
#
_symmetry.space_group_name_H-M   'P 1'
#
loop_
_entity.id
_entity.type
_entity.pdbx_description
1 polymer ?
#
loop_
_entity_poly.entity_id
_entity_poly.type
_entity_poly.pdbx_seq_one_letter_code
_entity_poly.pdbx_strand_id
1 'polypeptide(L)'
;MSSVFNVFYAIYLTICIYNSAFRIYNMYIGVDCVKPNKDSIDFGNKLRELRAKKDMSQANVAELLGIGQTTYAGYENGKRNATVSTINMFSKFYNVNPNYLLGMEKHVESVPVSPPHYTDLTTDNRKVVDSVSQTLYEQQGK
;
A
#
# COMPACT_ATOMS: atom_id res chain seq x y z
N MET A 1 -29.05 57.21 -14.30
CA MET A 1 -28.85 56.02 -13.44
C MET A 1 -28.94 54.69 -14.21
N SER A 2 -29.51 54.64 -15.42
CA SER A 2 -29.66 53.43 -16.23
C SER A 2 -28.40 52.94 -16.97
N SER A 3 -27.37 53.80 -17.13
CA SER A 3 -26.10 53.40 -17.80
C SER A 3 -25.22 52.49 -16.95
N VAL A 4 -25.17 52.68 -15.62
CA VAL A 4 -24.31 51.88 -14.73
C VAL A 4 -24.80 50.44 -14.59
N PHE A 5 -26.11 50.21 -14.51
CA PHE A 5 -26.70 48.86 -14.45
C PHE A 5 -26.41 48.02 -15.71
N ASN A 6 -26.32 48.67 -16.86
CA ASN A 6 -26.04 48.00 -18.13
C ASN A 6 -24.59 47.48 -18.18
N VAL A 7 -23.65 48.24 -17.61
CA VAL A 7 -22.24 47.82 -17.47
C VAL A 7 -22.12 46.63 -16.52
N PHE A 8 -22.81 46.64 -15.37
CA PHE A 8 -22.80 45.51 -14.43
C PHE A 8 -23.42 44.24 -15.03
N TYR A 9 -24.52 44.38 -15.78
CA TYR A 9 -25.16 43.27 -16.47
C TYR A 9 -24.26 42.67 -17.56
N ALA A 10 -23.56 43.53 -18.33
CA ALA A 10 -22.61 43.09 -19.35
C ALA A 10 -21.40 42.35 -18.74
N ILE A 11 -20.86 42.84 -17.61
CA ILE A 11 -19.79 42.18 -16.87
C ILE A 11 -20.25 40.82 -16.34
N TYR A 12 -21.46 40.74 -15.77
CA TYR A 12 -22.00 39.48 -15.27
C TYR A 12 -22.21 38.45 -16.39
N LEU A 13 -22.78 38.87 -17.52
CA LEU A 13 -23.03 38.00 -18.67
C LEU A 13 -21.73 37.45 -19.28
N THR A 14 -20.71 38.29 -19.41
CA THR A 14 -19.39 37.88 -19.92
C THR A 14 -18.68 36.92 -18.97
N ILE A 15 -18.76 37.15 -17.65
CA ILE A 15 -18.26 36.22 -16.63
C ILE A 15 -19.02 34.89 -16.67
N CYS A 16 -20.36 34.91 -16.82
CA CYS A 16 -21.17 33.69 -16.92
C CYS A 16 -20.83 32.86 -18.17
N ILE A 17 -20.61 33.51 -19.31
CA ILE A 17 -20.21 32.84 -20.55
C ILE A 17 -18.78 32.26 -20.40
N TYR A 18 -17.86 33.02 -19.81
CA TYR A 18 -16.49 32.56 -19.55
C TYR A 18 -16.46 31.35 -18.60
N ASN A 19 -17.19 31.39 -17.48
CA ASN A 19 -17.27 30.29 -16.53
C ASN A 19 -17.91 29.02 -17.14
N SER A 20 -18.94 29.19 -17.98
CA SER A 20 -19.58 28.09 -18.69
C SER A 20 -18.64 27.46 -19.72
N ALA A 21 -17.94 28.28 -20.51
CA ALA A 21 -16.95 27.85 -21.48
C ALA A 21 -15.74 27.16 -20.82
N PHE A 22 -15.24 27.70 -19.70
CA PHE A 22 -14.15 27.11 -18.92
C PHE A 22 -14.53 25.72 -18.39
N ARG A 23 -15.78 25.55 -17.94
CA ARG A 23 -16.29 24.27 -17.46
C ARG A 23 -16.40 23.22 -18.57
N ILE A 24 -16.79 23.63 -19.78
CA ILE A 24 -16.82 22.76 -20.97
C ILE A 24 -15.39 22.45 -21.45
N TYR A 25 -14.49 23.43 -21.44
CA TYR A 25 -13.08 23.27 -21.83
C TYR A 25 -12.36 22.25 -20.93
N ASN A 26 -12.52 22.35 -19.61
CA ASN A 26 -11.93 21.40 -18.67
C ASN A 26 -12.49 19.98 -18.82
N MET A 27 -13.75 19.84 -19.23
CA MET A 27 -14.35 18.55 -19.56
C MET A 27 -13.74 17.95 -20.84
N TYR A 28 -13.38 18.80 -21.80
CA TYR A 28 -12.87 18.38 -23.11
C TYR A 28 -11.36 18.09 -23.11
N ILE A 29 -10.57 18.84 -22.33
CA ILE A 29 -9.11 18.64 -22.23
C ILE A 29 -8.77 17.34 -21.50
N GLY A 30 -9.70 16.75 -20.74
CA GLY A 30 -9.46 15.46 -20.10
C GLY A 30 -8.14 15.46 -19.33
N VAL A 31 -7.92 16.48 -18.49
CA VAL A 31 -6.86 16.40 -17.47
C VAL A 31 -7.36 15.39 -16.45
N ASP A 32 -7.40 14.13 -16.86
CA ASP A 32 -7.56 13.01 -15.99
C ASP A 32 -6.36 13.07 -15.07
N CYS A 33 -6.60 13.62 -13.88
CA CYS A 33 -5.73 13.50 -12.74
C CYS A 33 -5.14 12.10 -12.77
N VAL A 34 -3.81 12.01 -12.89
CA VAL A 34 -3.06 10.76 -12.74
C VAL A 34 -3.61 10.11 -11.49
N LYS A 35 -4.43 9.06 -11.66
CA LYS A 35 -5.11 8.47 -10.52
C LYS A 35 -4.02 7.82 -9.68
N PRO A 36 -3.90 8.18 -8.39
CA PRO A 36 -2.87 7.63 -7.53
C PRO A 36 -2.94 6.10 -7.59
N ASN A 37 -1.79 5.47 -7.80
CA ASN A 37 -1.68 4.02 -7.82
C ASN A 37 -2.33 3.46 -6.54
N LYS A 38 -3.27 2.53 -6.70
CA LYS A 38 -4.01 1.86 -5.62
C LYS A 38 -3.08 1.22 -4.58
N ASP A 39 -1.88 0.81 -4.99
CA ASP A 39 -0.87 0.18 -4.14
C ASP A 39 -0.22 1.16 -3.14
N SER A 40 -0.07 2.44 -3.52
CA SER A 40 0.55 3.46 -2.64
C SER A 40 -0.41 3.99 -1.58
N ILE A 41 -1.72 3.96 -1.87
CA ILE A 41 -2.77 4.37 -0.94
C ILE A 41 -2.87 3.40 0.24
N ASP A 42 -2.71 2.09 0.01
CA ASP A 42 -2.81 1.10 1.08
C ASP A 42 -1.63 1.20 2.07
N PHE A 43 -0.39 1.31 1.57
CA PHE A 43 0.80 1.47 2.40
C PHE A 43 0.74 2.71 3.31
N GLY A 44 0.37 3.86 2.73
CA GLY A 44 0.27 5.11 3.49
C GLY A 44 -0.80 5.06 4.58
N ASN A 45 -1.92 4.38 4.31
CA ASN A 45 -3.00 4.17 5.28
C ASN A 45 -2.55 3.27 6.44
N LYS A 46 -1.79 2.20 6.17
CA LYS A 46 -1.22 1.32 7.22
C LYS A 46 -0.26 2.07 8.14
N LEU A 47 0.60 2.93 7.58
CA LEU A 47 1.47 3.78 8.40
C LEU A 47 0.66 4.73 9.30
N ARG A 48 -0.40 5.34 8.77
CA ARG A 48 -1.29 6.22 9.54
C ARG A 48 -1.97 5.46 10.68
N GLU A 49 -2.45 4.24 10.42
CA GLU A 49 -3.07 3.37 11.42
C GLU A 49 -2.09 3.04 12.55
N LEU A 50 -0.88 2.59 12.20
CA LEU A 50 0.16 2.24 13.17
C LEU A 50 0.63 3.45 13.99
N ARG A 51 0.72 4.62 13.36
CA ARG A 51 1.04 5.88 14.04
C ARG A 51 -0.06 6.27 15.04
N ALA A 52 -1.32 6.17 14.64
CA ALA A 52 -2.46 6.48 15.49
C ALA A 52 -2.55 5.53 16.69
N LYS A 53 -2.26 4.23 16.50
CA LYS A 53 -2.18 3.25 17.61
C LYS A 53 -1.13 3.56 18.67
N LYS A 54 -0.11 4.36 18.32
CA LYS A 54 0.93 4.82 19.25
C LYS A 54 0.71 6.26 19.74
N ASP A 55 -0.40 6.90 19.37
CA ASP A 55 -0.73 8.30 19.70
C ASP A 55 0.34 9.32 19.29
N MET A 56 1.01 9.10 18.15
CA MET A 56 2.12 9.94 17.70
C MET A 56 1.73 10.92 16.60
N SER A 57 2.32 12.10 16.62
CA SER A 57 2.23 13.06 15.50
C SER A 57 3.15 12.62 14.34
N GLN A 58 2.88 13.13 13.13
CA GLN A 58 3.77 12.90 11.98
C GLN A 58 5.18 13.46 12.22
N ALA A 59 5.30 14.56 12.99
CA ALA A 59 6.59 15.15 13.34
C ALA A 59 7.38 14.25 14.31
N ASN A 60 6.71 13.71 15.33
CA ASN A 60 7.34 12.85 16.32
C ASN A 60 7.93 11.58 15.69
N VAL A 61 7.16 10.93 14.80
CA VAL A 61 7.65 9.73 14.09
C VAL A 61 8.80 10.07 13.16
N ALA A 62 8.71 11.20 12.44
CA ALA A 62 9.77 11.63 11.54
C ALA A 62 11.08 11.91 12.29
N GLU A 63 11.01 12.57 13.44
CA GLU A 63 12.16 12.83 14.32
C GLU A 63 12.81 11.53 14.81
N LEU A 64 12.01 10.58 15.31
CA LEU A 64 12.52 9.30 15.79
C LEU A 64 13.15 8.43 14.68
N LEU A 65 12.70 8.60 13.45
CA LEU A 65 13.26 7.91 12.28
C LEU A 65 14.40 8.68 11.62
N GLY A 66 14.70 9.90 12.06
CA GLY A 66 15.72 10.76 11.46
C GLY A 66 15.39 11.20 10.03
N ILE A 67 14.10 11.33 9.68
CA ILE A 67 13.64 11.78 8.37
C ILE A 67 12.87 13.10 8.49
N GLY A 68 12.76 13.84 7.38
CA GLY A 68 11.94 15.06 7.37
C GLY A 68 10.44 14.77 7.57
N GLN A 69 9.73 15.61 8.33
CA GLN A 69 8.28 15.49 8.53
C GLN A 69 7.52 15.46 7.19
N THR A 70 7.91 16.30 6.24
CA THR A 70 7.32 16.32 4.88
C THR A 70 7.57 15.02 4.13
N THR A 71 8.69 14.35 4.39
CA THR A 71 9.03 13.03 3.84
C THR A 71 8.08 11.97 4.39
N TYR A 72 7.93 11.91 5.71
CA TYR A 72 6.97 11.00 6.38
C TYR A 72 5.53 11.22 5.91
N ALA A 73 5.07 12.48 5.89
CA ALA A 73 3.75 12.85 5.38
C ALA A 73 3.57 12.51 3.88
N GLY A 74 4.66 12.54 3.11
CA GLY A 74 4.66 12.12 1.71
C GLY A 74 4.38 10.63 1.54
N TYR A 75 4.89 9.78 2.45
CA TYR A 75 4.58 8.35 2.45
C TYR A 75 3.14 8.08 2.87
N GLU A 76 2.64 8.72 3.94
CA GLU A 76 1.24 8.54 4.39
C GLU A 76 0.20 8.95 3.34
N ASN A 77 0.52 9.97 2.52
CA ASN A 77 -0.39 10.47 1.48
C ASN A 77 -0.18 9.83 0.11
N GLY A 78 0.70 8.82 0.00
CA GLY A 78 1.01 8.16 -1.28
C GLY A 78 1.71 9.06 -2.31
N LYS A 79 2.24 10.23 -1.89
CA LYS A 79 2.99 11.16 -2.77
C LYS A 79 4.42 10.69 -3.01
N ARG A 80 4.95 9.83 -2.14
CA ARG A 80 6.27 9.23 -2.26
C ARG A 80 6.16 7.72 -2.28
N ASN A 81 6.88 7.09 -3.21
CA ASN A 81 7.02 5.63 -3.25
C ASN A 81 8.04 5.17 -2.21
N ALA A 82 7.67 4.18 -1.40
CA ALA A 82 8.58 3.59 -0.43
C ALA A 82 9.54 2.60 -1.12
N THR A 83 10.83 2.75 -0.86
CA THR A 83 11.82 1.74 -1.29
C THR A 83 11.81 0.54 -0.35
N VAL A 84 12.42 -0.57 -0.75
CA VAL A 84 12.58 -1.76 0.11
C VAL A 84 13.28 -1.42 1.44
N SER A 85 14.30 -0.55 1.40
CA SER A 85 14.99 -0.06 2.60
C SER A 85 14.04 0.70 3.53
N THR A 86 13.23 1.59 2.95
CA THR A 86 12.22 2.37 3.69
C THR A 86 11.17 1.47 4.33
N ILE A 87 10.68 0.46 3.60
CA ILE A 87 9.70 -0.50 4.12
C ILE A 87 10.30 -1.26 5.30
N ASN A 88 11.54 -1.73 5.18
CA ASN A 88 12.22 -2.44 6.26
C ASN A 88 12.42 -1.54 7.50
N MET A 89 12.78 -0.27 7.29
CA MET A 89 12.91 0.72 8.36
C MET A 89 11.59 0.90 9.12
N PHE A 90 10.48 1.12 8.42
CA PHE A 90 9.16 1.23 9.06
C PHE A 90 8.73 -0.08 9.73
N SER A 91 9.00 -1.23 9.11
CA SER A 91 8.69 -2.55 9.67
C SER A 91 9.37 -2.76 11.01
N LYS A 92 10.66 -2.39 11.11
CA LYS A 92 11.43 -2.44 12.37
C LYS A 92 10.89 -1.46 13.41
N PHE A 93 10.62 -0.22 13.01
CA PHE A 93 10.11 0.82 13.93
C PHE A 93 8.74 0.47 14.54
N TYR A 94 7.85 -0.11 13.73
CA TYR A 94 6.52 -0.52 14.18
C TYR A 94 6.47 -1.97 14.69
N ASN A 95 7.56 -2.72 14.55
CA ASN A 95 7.64 -4.15 14.87
C ASN A 95 6.54 -4.98 14.17
N VAL A 96 6.39 -4.78 12.86
CA VAL A 96 5.40 -5.47 12.01
C VAL A 96 6.07 -6.17 10.84
N ASN A 97 5.38 -7.13 10.24
CA ASN A 97 5.87 -7.79 9.02
C ASN A 97 5.85 -6.78 7.84
N PRO A 98 6.90 -6.70 7.01
CA PRO A 98 6.87 -5.91 5.77
C PRO A 98 5.65 -6.19 4.88
N ASN A 99 5.19 -7.44 4.83
CA ASN A 99 4.02 -7.86 4.06
C ASN A 99 2.72 -7.22 4.59
N TYR A 100 2.63 -6.95 5.89
CA TYR A 100 1.51 -6.21 6.49
C TYR A 100 1.42 -4.79 5.92
N LEU A 101 2.57 -4.10 5.86
CA LEU A 101 2.64 -2.73 5.34
C LEU A 101 2.29 -2.68 3.86
N LEU A 102 2.61 -3.73 3.12
CA LEU A 102 2.34 -3.85 1.68
C LEU A 102 0.94 -4.39 1.36
N GLY A 103 0.10 -4.69 2.35
CA GLY A 103 -1.24 -5.26 2.12
C GLY A 103 -1.22 -6.67 1.54
N MET A 104 -0.07 -7.37 1.66
CA MET A 104 0.11 -8.73 1.15
C MET A 104 -0.41 -9.81 2.11
N GLU A 105 -0.91 -9.42 3.28
CA GLU A 105 -1.71 -10.26 4.17
C GLU A 105 -3.11 -10.50 3.59
N LYS A 106 -3.18 -11.10 2.40
CA LYS A 106 -4.36 -11.89 2.09
C LYS A 106 -4.29 -13.07 3.02
N HIS A 107 -5.41 -13.35 3.71
CA HIS A 107 -5.59 -14.56 4.51
C HIS A 107 -4.94 -15.71 3.75
N VAL A 108 -3.77 -16.13 4.22
CA VAL A 108 -3.40 -17.52 4.09
C VAL A 108 -4.52 -18.14 4.91
N GLU A 109 -5.62 -18.56 4.25
CA GLU A 109 -6.34 -19.71 4.73
C GLU A 109 -5.21 -20.66 5.04
N SER A 110 -4.95 -20.86 6.33
CA SER A 110 -3.98 -21.82 6.77
C SER A 110 -4.48 -23.09 6.12
N VAL A 111 -3.95 -23.41 4.94
CA VAL A 111 -4.11 -24.73 4.37
C VAL A 111 -3.56 -25.54 5.53
N PRO A 112 -4.41 -26.31 6.25
CA PRO A 112 -3.88 -27.16 7.27
C PRO A 112 -2.85 -27.97 6.50
N VAL A 113 -1.57 -27.72 6.77
CA VAL A 113 -0.49 -28.52 6.22
C VAL A 113 -0.59 -29.80 7.04
N SER A 114 -1.70 -30.53 6.89
CA SER A 114 -1.73 -31.95 7.15
C SER A 114 -0.55 -32.47 6.34
N PRO A 115 0.44 -33.10 6.98
CA PRO A 115 1.52 -33.77 6.26
C PRO A 115 0.88 -34.51 5.08
N PRO A 116 1.43 -34.40 3.85
CA PRO A 116 0.84 -35.04 2.68
C PRO A 116 0.45 -36.45 3.07
N HIS A 117 -0.84 -36.77 3.06
CA HIS A 117 -1.33 -38.03 3.57
C HIS A 117 -0.92 -39.11 2.55
N TYR A 118 0.28 -39.64 2.73
CA TYR A 118 0.95 -40.60 1.84
C TYR A 118 0.33 -42.02 1.92
N THR A 119 -0.99 -42.12 2.13
CA THR A 119 -1.65 -43.42 2.22
C THR A 119 -1.80 -44.11 0.88
N ASP A 120 -1.71 -43.39 -0.22
CA ASP A 120 -1.81 -43.96 -1.57
C ASP A 120 -0.42 -44.12 -2.24
N LEU A 121 0.63 -44.33 -1.45
CA LEU A 121 1.85 -44.92 -1.98
C LEU A 121 1.51 -46.36 -2.40
N THR A 122 1.47 -46.61 -3.72
CA THR A 122 1.57 -47.96 -4.26
C THR A 122 2.74 -48.68 -3.56
N THR A 123 2.58 -49.97 -3.31
CA THR A 123 3.50 -50.79 -2.48
C THR A 123 4.98 -50.59 -2.80
N ASP A 124 5.30 -50.23 -4.05
CA ASP A 124 6.65 -50.00 -4.53
C ASP A 124 7.25 -48.69 -4.05
N ASN A 125 6.46 -47.60 -3.97
CA ASN A 125 6.95 -46.31 -3.53
C ASN A 125 7.22 -46.28 -2.00
N ARG A 126 6.53 -47.13 -1.24
CA ARG A 126 6.75 -47.29 0.21
C ARG A 126 8.13 -47.85 0.54
N LYS A 127 8.58 -48.88 -0.20
CA LYS A 127 9.90 -49.50 -0.04
C LYS A 127 11.04 -48.50 -0.24
N VAL A 128 10.85 -47.55 -1.17
CA VAL A 128 11.84 -46.50 -1.43
C VAL A 128 11.94 -45.56 -0.24
N VAL A 129 10.81 -45.13 0.32
CA VAL A 129 10.80 -44.25 1.51
C VAL A 129 11.41 -44.94 2.74
N ASP A 130 11.12 -46.22 2.94
CA ASP A 130 11.66 -46.99 4.07
C ASP A 130 13.18 -47.16 3.96
N SER A 131 13.69 -47.48 2.77
CA SER A 131 15.14 -47.62 2.54
C SER A 131 15.89 -46.30 2.68
N VAL A 132 15.34 -45.18 2.18
CA VAL A 132 15.93 -43.85 2.36
C VAL A 132 15.96 -43.47 3.85
N SER A 133 14.87 -43.71 4.57
CA SER A 133 14.80 -43.42 6.01
C SER A 133 15.87 -44.19 6.79
N GLN A 134 16.02 -45.49 6.51
CA GLN A 134 17.05 -46.34 7.13
C GLN A 134 18.47 -45.81 6.89
N THR A 135 18.79 -45.40 5.65
CA THR A 135 20.11 -44.86 5.32
C THR A 135 20.42 -43.54 6.02
N LEU A 136 19.42 -42.68 6.24
CA LEU A 136 19.58 -41.41 6.93
C LEU A 136 19.88 -41.61 8.42
N TYR A 137 19.26 -42.59 9.08
CA TYR A 137 19.56 -42.93 10.46
C TYR A 137 20.98 -43.50 10.63
N GLU A 138 21.44 -44.30 9.67
CA GLU A 138 22.79 -44.88 9.68
C GLU A 138 23.89 -43.83 9.46
N GLN A 139 23.60 -42.76 8.72
CA GLN A 139 24.52 -41.65 8.50
C GLN A 139 24.62 -40.71 9.71
N GLN A 140 23.60 -40.65 10.57
CA GLN A 140 23.57 -39.82 11.77
C GLN A 140 24.16 -40.50 13.03
N GLY A 141 24.43 -41.81 12.95
CA GLY A 141 25.02 -42.60 14.04
C GLY A 141 26.54 -42.79 13.97
N LYS A 142 27.26 -41.96 13.20
CA LYS A 142 28.73 -41.96 13.11
C LYS A 142 29.33 -40.63 13.55
#